data_AF-A0A9W6L0X1-F1
#
_entry.id   AF-A0A9W6L0X1-F1
#
_cell.length_a   1.000
_cell.length_b   1.000
_cell.length_c   1.000
_cell.angle_alpha   90.00
_cell.angle_beta   90.00
_cell.angle_gamma   90.00
#
_symmetry.space_group_name_H-M   'P 1'
#
loop_
_entity.id
_entity.type
_entity.pdbx_description
1 polymer ?
#
loop_
_entity_poly.entity_id
_entity_poly.type
_entity_poly.pdbx_seq_one_letter_code
_entity_poly.pdbx_strand_id
1 'polypeptide(L)'
;MAPQQGPAGPRRRLGAELRRLRLNADMTLDEVAEKMTCSTSKISRLETGKGIPKLPDVNELIRIYGVTSDAEQDMLRRLVREGRTQGWWEPITEGVHPERFVLDAPARFAALETEAVEVRTFDNTVLLGLLQTERYARALMRALLPSHSDSEIELLVQLRMRRARALRRAEAPLRVRAVMDESVLCRLVGGAEVMAQQAEHLLELGNLPNVSIQVLPFEIGMHRALAGQFTVLRFADELAGDVVHIEGSAGDTYLEAPSDVDLYTKIFDDVAGVSLSPGDSAELIARYGARNSARGGGS
;
A
#
# COMPACT_ATOMS: atom_id res chain seq x y z
N MET A 1 0.94 23.58 1.30
CA MET A 1 0.05 22.44 1.59
C MET A 1 -0.13 21.65 0.31
N ALA A 2 0.31 20.38 0.29
CA ALA A 2 -0.08 19.48 -0.80
C ALA A 2 -1.61 19.32 -0.77
N PRO A 3 -2.31 19.38 -1.91
CA PRO A 3 -3.77 19.30 -1.91
C PRO A 3 -4.22 17.94 -1.37
N GLN A 4 -5.20 17.96 -0.47
CA GLN A 4 -5.84 16.79 0.12
C GLN A 4 -6.32 15.85 -0.98
N GLN A 5 -5.88 14.60 -0.88
CA GLN A 5 -6.01 13.61 -1.94
C GLN A 5 -7.00 12.53 -1.49
N GLY A 6 -8.20 12.56 -2.08
CA GLY A 6 -9.16 11.46 -1.99
C GLY A 6 -8.62 10.14 -2.54
N PRO A 7 -9.43 9.06 -2.48
CA PRO A 7 -9.05 7.71 -2.90
C PRO A 7 -8.32 7.71 -4.26
N ALA A 8 -7.23 6.95 -4.32
CA ALA A 8 -6.29 7.00 -5.43
C ALA A 8 -6.79 6.20 -6.63
N GLY A 9 -7.53 5.11 -6.43
CA GLY A 9 -7.93 4.22 -7.50
C GLY A 9 -9.14 4.68 -8.32
N PRO A 10 -10.17 5.45 -7.86
CA PRO A 10 -11.07 6.09 -8.80
C PRO A 10 -10.33 7.05 -9.73
N ARG A 11 -9.31 7.75 -9.23
CA ARG A 11 -8.47 8.65 -10.04
C ARG A 11 -7.58 7.89 -11.00
N ARG A 12 -6.97 6.77 -10.58
CA ARG A 12 -6.14 5.92 -11.44
C ARG A 12 -6.98 5.23 -12.51
N ARG A 13 -8.13 4.67 -12.14
CA ARG A 13 -9.09 4.09 -13.09
C ARG A 13 -9.57 5.13 -14.09
N LEU A 14 -9.96 6.31 -13.62
CA LEU A 14 -10.32 7.42 -14.50
C LEU A 14 -9.17 7.77 -15.45
N GLY A 15 -7.94 7.87 -14.94
CA GLY A 15 -6.77 8.14 -15.77
C GLY A 15 -6.53 7.08 -16.84
N ALA A 16 -6.63 5.80 -16.47
CA ALA A 16 -6.49 4.67 -17.38
C ALA A 16 -7.57 4.67 -18.47
N GLU A 17 -8.83 4.94 -18.11
CA GLU A 17 -9.93 5.07 -19.06
C GLU A 17 -9.75 6.27 -19.99
N LEU A 18 -9.36 7.43 -19.47
CA LEU A 18 -9.07 8.62 -20.28
C LEU A 18 -7.92 8.37 -21.26
N ARG A 19 -6.88 7.65 -20.84
CA ARG A 19 -5.77 7.24 -21.71
C ARG A 19 -6.24 6.28 -22.79
N ARG A 20 -7.03 5.26 -22.43
CA ARG A 20 -7.59 4.30 -23.39
C ARG A 20 -8.45 5.01 -24.44
N LEU A 21 -9.31 5.93 -24.01
CA LEU A 21 -10.15 6.73 -24.88
C LEU A 21 -9.34 7.64 -25.81
N ARG A 22 -8.28 8.28 -25.29
CA ARG A 22 -7.37 9.08 -26.11
C ARG A 22 -6.70 8.25 -27.21
N LEU A 23 -6.19 7.07 -26.84
CA LEU A 23 -5.55 6.17 -27.78
C LEU A 23 -6.53 5.62 -28.82
N ASN A 24 -7.76 5.31 -28.42
CA ASN A 24 -8.82 4.87 -29.33
C ASN A 24 -9.29 5.99 -30.29
N ALA A 25 -9.13 7.25 -29.89
CA ALA A 25 -9.38 8.41 -30.74
C ALA A 25 -8.15 8.78 -31.61
N ASP A 26 -7.08 7.98 -31.58
CA ASP A 26 -5.80 8.22 -32.29
C ASP A 26 -5.18 9.59 -31.99
N MET A 27 -5.34 10.10 -30.77
CA MET A 27 -4.86 11.41 -30.37
C MET A 27 -3.57 11.35 -29.54
N THR A 28 -2.67 12.29 -29.77
CA THR A 28 -1.50 12.56 -28.92
C THR A 28 -1.88 13.41 -27.71
N LEU A 29 -1.02 13.41 -26.67
CA LEU A 29 -1.23 14.29 -25.51
C LEU A 29 -1.24 15.78 -25.89
N ASP A 30 -0.44 16.15 -26.90
CA ASP A 30 -0.28 17.53 -27.35
C ASP A 30 -1.53 18.04 -28.06
N GLU A 31 -2.11 17.23 -28.95
CA GLU A 31 -3.37 17.56 -29.63
C GLU A 31 -4.53 17.72 -28.64
N VAL A 32 -4.60 16.86 -27.62
CA VAL A 32 -5.63 16.98 -26.57
C VAL A 32 -5.41 18.24 -25.74
N ALA A 33 -4.17 18.53 -25.37
CA ALA A 33 -3.82 19.71 -24.59
C ALA A 33 -4.16 21.01 -25.33
N GLU A 34 -3.91 21.04 -26.64
CA GLU A 34 -4.30 22.15 -27.53
C GLU A 34 -5.82 22.33 -27.55
N LYS A 35 -6.58 21.26 -27.81
CA LYS A 35 -8.06 21.31 -27.79
C LYS A 35 -8.63 21.74 -26.45
N MET A 36 -8.02 21.33 -25.34
CA MET A 36 -8.41 21.73 -23.99
C MET A 36 -7.88 23.11 -23.57
N THR A 37 -7.04 23.76 -24.37
CA THR A 37 -6.34 25.01 -24.03
C THR A 37 -5.60 24.89 -22.68
N CYS A 38 -4.82 23.83 -22.51
CA CYS A 38 -4.09 23.58 -21.26
C CYS A 38 -2.69 22.99 -21.52
N SER A 39 -1.92 22.77 -20.46
CA SER A 39 -0.59 22.14 -20.61
C SER A 39 -0.72 20.63 -20.85
N THR A 40 0.18 20.09 -21.67
CA THR A 40 0.37 18.66 -21.90
C THR A 40 0.58 17.90 -20.58
N SER A 41 1.30 18.53 -19.65
CA SER A 41 1.49 18.06 -18.28
C SER A 41 0.18 17.92 -17.48
N LYS A 42 -0.85 18.74 -17.74
CA LYS A 42 -2.16 18.60 -17.10
C LYS A 42 -2.86 17.33 -17.57
N ILE A 43 -2.87 17.08 -18.89
CA ILE A 43 -3.48 15.87 -19.48
C ILE A 43 -2.75 14.63 -18.98
N SER A 44 -1.42 14.65 -19.03
CA SER A 44 -0.59 13.54 -18.53
C SER A 44 -0.89 13.23 -17.06
N ARG A 45 -0.98 14.24 -16.19
CA ARG A 45 -1.31 14.02 -14.76
C ARG A 45 -2.71 13.43 -14.55
N LEU A 46 -3.69 13.80 -15.39
CA LEU A 46 -5.03 13.20 -15.36
C LEU A 46 -4.97 11.73 -15.78
N GLU A 47 -4.28 11.42 -16.87
CA GLU A 47 -4.13 10.04 -17.38
C GLU A 47 -3.33 9.13 -16.44
N THR A 48 -2.40 9.68 -15.65
CA THR A 48 -1.67 8.91 -14.64
C THR A 48 -2.36 8.90 -13.27
N GLY A 49 -3.58 9.45 -13.14
CA GLY A 49 -4.30 9.54 -11.86
C GLY A 49 -3.63 10.40 -10.78
N LYS A 50 -2.58 11.16 -11.13
CA LYS A 50 -1.80 12.03 -10.22
C LYS A 50 -2.45 13.40 -10.04
N GLY A 51 -3.28 13.82 -11.01
CA GLY A 51 -4.08 15.03 -10.93
C GLY A 51 -5.36 14.85 -10.10
N ILE A 52 -5.91 15.96 -9.61
CA ILE A 52 -7.28 15.97 -9.06
C ILE A 52 -8.23 16.21 -10.24
N PRO A 53 -9.07 15.24 -10.62
CA PRO A 53 -9.96 15.40 -11.75
C PRO A 53 -11.08 16.39 -11.43
N LYS A 54 -11.41 17.25 -12.38
CA LYS A 54 -12.56 18.16 -12.28
C LYS A 54 -13.62 17.73 -13.29
N LEU A 55 -14.89 17.76 -12.86
CA LEU A 55 -16.02 17.40 -13.73
C LEU A 55 -16.02 18.17 -15.06
N PRO A 56 -15.77 19.50 -15.09
CA PRO A 56 -15.67 20.22 -16.37
C PRO A 56 -14.57 19.69 -17.29
N ASP A 57 -13.37 19.42 -16.75
CA ASP A 57 -12.24 18.90 -17.53
C ASP A 57 -12.58 17.53 -18.14
N VAL A 58 -13.19 16.62 -17.34
CA VAL A 58 -13.54 15.28 -17.80
C VAL A 58 -14.69 15.28 -18.80
N ASN A 59 -15.68 16.16 -18.63
CA ASN A 59 -16.78 16.29 -19.61
C ASN A 59 -16.27 16.80 -20.95
N GLU A 60 -15.26 17.68 -20.94
CA GLU A 60 -14.64 18.15 -22.17
C GLU A 60 -13.84 17.04 -22.85
N LEU A 61 -13.07 16.26 -22.08
CA LEU A 61 -12.36 15.08 -22.59
C LEU A 61 -13.31 14.03 -23.18
N ILE A 62 -14.45 13.76 -22.52
CA ILE A 62 -15.52 12.90 -23.05
C ILE A 62 -15.96 13.36 -24.45
N ARG A 63 -16.12 14.68 -24.63
CA ARG A 63 -16.47 15.29 -25.93
C ARG A 63 -15.35 15.13 -26.95
N ILE A 64 -14.11 15.48 -26.57
CA ILE A 64 -12.93 15.44 -27.44
C ILE A 64 -12.68 14.02 -27.94
N TYR A 65 -12.84 13.02 -27.07
CA TYR A 65 -12.65 11.60 -27.39
C TYR A 65 -13.86 10.96 -28.08
N GLY A 66 -14.97 11.68 -28.25
CA GLY A 66 -16.15 11.18 -28.96
C GLY A 66 -16.89 10.05 -28.26
N VAL A 67 -16.90 10.02 -26.92
CA VAL A 67 -17.59 8.97 -26.16
C VAL A 67 -19.10 9.14 -26.29
N THR A 68 -19.78 8.23 -26.99
CA THR A 68 -21.24 8.31 -27.23
C THR A 68 -22.07 7.45 -26.27
N SER A 69 -21.45 6.52 -25.55
CA SER A 69 -22.14 5.62 -24.61
C SER A 69 -22.48 6.35 -23.31
N ASP A 70 -23.77 6.52 -23.01
CA ASP A 70 -24.24 7.14 -21.76
C ASP A 70 -23.70 6.41 -20.52
N ALA A 71 -23.65 5.08 -20.57
CA ALA A 71 -23.12 4.26 -19.48
C ALA A 71 -21.62 4.53 -19.23
N GLU A 72 -20.84 4.75 -20.29
CA GLU A 72 -19.42 5.05 -20.19
C GLU A 72 -19.18 6.48 -19.69
N GLN A 73 -19.96 7.45 -20.18
CA GLN A 73 -19.93 8.82 -19.66
C GLN A 73 -20.29 8.89 -18.18
N ASP A 74 -21.33 8.17 -17.76
CA ASP A 74 -21.77 8.13 -16.37
C ASP A 74 -20.72 7.47 -15.46
N MET A 75 -20.08 6.40 -15.94
CA MET A 75 -18.96 5.76 -15.25
C MET A 75 -17.81 6.75 -15.03
N LEU A 76 -17.35 7.47 -16.06
CA LEU A 76 -16.29 8.47 -15.94
C LEU A 76 -16.66 9.58 -14.96
N ARG A 77 -17.89 10.12 -15.04
CA ARG A 77 -18.39 11.15 -14.11
C ARG A 77 -18.48 10.64 -12.67
N ARG A 78 -18.82 9.37 -12.49
CA ARG A 78 -18.85 8.71 -11.17
C ARG A 78 -17.44 8.64 -10.59
N LEU A 79 -16.45 8.21 -11.38
CA LEU A 79 -15.05 8.15 -10.95
C LEU A 79 -14.48 9.52 -10.56
N VAL A 80 -14.91 10.61 -11.21
CA VAL A 80 -14.55 11.97 -10.78
C VAL A 80 -15.09 12.29 -9.39
N ARG A 81 -16.35 11.92 -9.11
CA ARG A 81 -16.98 12.16 -7.81
C ARG A 81 -16.30 11.33 -6.71
N GLU A 82 -16.09 10.05 -6.97
CA GLU A 82 -15.41 9.12 -6.06
C GLU A 82 -13.96 9.58 -5.79
N GLY A 83 -13.21 9.97 -6.82
CA GLY A 83 -11.82 10.43 -6.72
C GLY A 83 -11.64 11.78 -6.03
N ARG A 84 -12.74 12.49 -5.72
CA ARG A 84 -12.76 13.74 -4.95
C ARG A 84 -13.30 13.55 -3.53
N THR A 85 -13.74 12.35 -3.17
CA THR A 85 -14.27 12.08 -1.82
C THR A 85 -13.13 12.15 -0.81
N GLN A 86 -13.38 12.70 0.38
CA GLN A 86 -12.38 12.77 1.44
C GLN A 86 -11.97 11.37 1.88
N GLY A 87 -10.66 11.09 1.92
CA GLY A 87 -10.15 9.83 2.42
C GLY A 87 -10.48 9.63 3.91
N TRP A 88 -10.85 8.43 4.32
CA TRP A 88 -11.23 8.15 5.71
C TRP A 88 -10.08 8.34 6.70
N TRP A 89 -8.84 8.29 6.22
CA TRP A 89 -7.58 8.52 6.96
C TRP A 89 -7.33 10.01 7.22
N GLU A 90 -7.88 10.90 6.39
CA GLU A 90 -7.55 12.32 6.44
C GLU A 90 -7.88 12.97 7.79
N PRO A 91 -9.04 12.73 8.42
CA PRO A 91 -9.34 13.28 9.74
C PRO A 91 -8.44 12.76 10.87
N ILE A 92 -7.83 11.57 10.71
CA ILE A 92 -6.91 11.00 11.71
C ILE A 92 -5.54 11.66 11.61
N THR A 93 -5.14 12.03 10.39
CA THR A 93 -3.83 12.63 10.10
C THR A 93 -3.85 14.16 10.14
N GLU A 94 -5.03 14.77 10.36
CA GLU A 94 -5.19 16.20 10.48
C GLU A 94 -4.47 16.69 11.75
N GLY A 95 -3.42 17.49 11.58
CA GLY A 95 -2.61 18.01 12.67
C GLY A 95 -1.34 17.21 13.01
N VAL A 96 -1.07 16.10 12.32
CA VAL A 96 0.23 15.40 12.43
C VAL A 96 1.29 16.16 11.64
N HIS A 97 2.41 16.50 12.28
CA HIS A 97 3.50 17.20 11.63
C HIS A 97 4.09 16.36 10.47
N PRO A 98 4.22 16.94 9.26
CA PRO A 98 4.83 16.24 8.14
C PRO A 98 6.34 16.17 8.34
N GLU A 99 6.84 14.99 8.66
CA GLU A 99 8.27 14.69 8.64
C GLU A 99 8.57 13.75 7.47
N ARG A 100 9.75 13.88 6.86
CA ARG A 100 10.13 13.05 5.70
C ARG A 100 10.18 11.56 6.03
N PHE A 101 10.33 11.23 7.32
CA PHE A 101 10.36 9.89 7.87
C PHE A 101 9.00 9.37 8.35
N VAL A 102 7.91 10.14 8.18
CA VAL A 102 6.57 9.62 8.47
C VAL A 102 6.35 8.41 7.57
N LEU A 103 6.49 7.23 8.18
CA LEU A 103 6.01 5.97 7.62
C LEU A 103 4.60 6.23 7.15
N ASP A 104 4.37 6.00 5.86
CA ASP A 104 3.18 6.44 5.15
C ASP A 104 3.17 7.97 4.95
N ALA A 105 3.50 8.45 3.75
CA ALA A 105 2.90 9.70 3.27
C ALA A 105 1.37 9.45 3.24
N PRO A 106 0.62 9.74 4.33
CA PRO A 106 -0.38 8.78 4.81
C PRO A 106 -1.51 8.60 3.81
N ALA A 107 -1.77 9.65 3.03
CA ALA A 107 -2.83 9.66 2.04
C ALA A 107 -2.59 8.70 0.87
N ARG A 108 -1.38 8.59 0.30
CA ARG A 108 -1.23 7.83 -0.95
C ARG A 108 -1.20 6.33 -0.70
N PHE A 109 -0.38 5.86 0.24
CA PHE A 109 -0.34 4.44 0.56
C PHE A 109 -1.68 3.95 1.10
N ALA A 110 -2.26 4.64 2.10
CA ALA A 110 -3.56 4.23 2.66
C ALA A 110 -4.69 4.29 1.62
N ALA A 111 -4.67 5.25 0.69
CA ALA A 111 -5.62 5.28 -0.41
C ALA A 111 -5.48 4.07 -1.33
N LEU A 112 -4.26 3.73 -1.75
CA LEU A 112 -4.02 2.58 -2.61
C LEU A 112 -4.32 1.27 -1.89
N GLU A 113 -3.93 1.12 -0.63
CA GLU A 113 -4.20 -0.07 0.20
C GLU A 113 -5.71 -0.27 0.43
N THR A 114 -6.47 0.82 0.68
CA THR A 114 -7.93 0.75 0.86
C THR A 114 -8.65 0.13 -0.33
N GLU A 115 -8.08 0.32 -1.53
CA GLU A 115 -8.67 -0.12 -2.79
C GLU A 115 -8.05 -1.41 -3.34
N ALA A 116 -6.93 -1.85 -2.76
CA ALA A 116 -6.32 -3.10 -3.12
C ALA A 116 -7.25 -4.28 -2.80
N VAL A 117 -7.20 -5.30 -3.66
CA VAL A 117 -7.84 -6.59 -3.41
C VAL A 117 -6.84 -7.62 -2.91
N GLU A 118 -5.55 -7.40 -3.16
CA GLU A 118 -4.44 -8.21 -2.65
C GLU A 118 -3.23 -7.32 -2.37
N VAL A 119 -2.55 -7.59 -1.26
CA VAL A 119 -1.25 -7.02 -0.90
C VAL A 119 -0.23 -8.15 -0.83
N ARG A 120 0.88 -7.99 -1.54
CA ARG A 120 2.04 -8.90 -1.45
C ARG A 120 3.21 -8.13 -0.87
N THR A 121 3.83 -8.60 0.20
CA THR A 121 4.93 -7.88 0.85
C THR A 121 6.12 -8.78 1.09
N PHE A 122 7.32 -8.25 0.83
CA PHE A 122 8.56 -8.83 1.33
C PHE A 122 9.10 -7.92 2.43
N ASP A 123 9.13 -8.41 3.66
CA ASP A 123 9.54 -7.65 4.85
C ASP A 123 10.92 -8.13 5.30
N ASN A 124 11.92 -7.25 5.38
CA ASN A 124 13.29 -7.64 5.78
C ASN A 124 13.86 -6.90 7.00
N THR A 125 13.14 -5.89 7.50
CA THR A 125 13.58 -5.12 8.67
C THR A 125 12.45 -4.95 9.67
N VAL A 126 11.24 -4.66 9.18
CA VAL A 126 10.04 -4.44 9.98
C VAL A 126 8.84 -5.08 9.30
N LEU A 127 7.93 -5.64 10.08
CA LEU A 127 6.67 -6.20 9.57
C LEU A 127 5.85 -5.13 8.85
N LEU A 128 5.13 -5.52 7.80
CA LEU A 128 4.07 -4.71 7.19
C LEU A 128 3.07 -4.24 8.25
N GLY A 129 2.67 -2.97 8.19
CA GLY A 129 1.80 -2.34 9.19
C GLY A 129 0.48 -3.07 9.47
N LEU A 130 -0.08 -3.76 8.47
CA LEU A 130 -1.30 -4.57 8.60
C LEU A 130 -1.15 -5.79 9.51
N LEU A 131 0.09 -6.26 9.72
CA LEU A 131 0.42 -7.44 10.52
C LEU A 131 0.88 -7.07 11.93
N GLN A 132 0.95 -5.77 12.27
CA GLN A 132 1.49 -5.30 13.55
C GLN A 132 0.41 -5.25 14.63
N THR A 133 0.80 -5.58 15.85
CA THR A 133 0.06 -5.24 17.06
C THR A 133 0.19 -3.74 17.38
N GLU A 134 -0.72 -3.21 18.20
CA GLU A 134 -0.66 -1.82 18.64
C GLU A 134 0.65 -1.49 19.38
N ARG A 135 1.11 -2.39 20.27
CA ARG A 135 2.35 -2.20 21.03
C ARG A 135 3.59 -2.22 20.13
N TYR A 136 3.63 -3.12 19.15
CA TYR A 136 4.70 -3.14 18.14
C TYR A 136 4.70 -1.85 17.32
N ALA A 137 3.54 -1.45 16.79
CA ALA A 137 3.41 -0.23 15.99
C ALA A 137 3.86 1.01 16.76
N ARG A 138 3.43 1.16 18.01
CA ARG A 138 3.80 2.26 18.89
C ARG A 138 5.31 2.31 19.16
N ALA A 139 5.90 1.17 19.49
CA ALA A 139 7.34 1.09 19.75
C ALA A 139 8.16 1.42 18.50
N LEU A 140 7.73 0.93 17.33
CA LEU A 140 8.35 1.24 16.05
C LEU A 140 8.27 2.74 15.72
N MET A 141 7.08 3.33 15.81
CA MET A 141 6.87 4.74 15.48
C MET A 141 7.66 5.66 16.39
N ARG A 142 7.71 5.40 17.71
CA ARG A 142 8.55 6.19 18.63
C ARG A 142 10.03 6.14 18.28
N ALA A 143 10.52 5.00 17.79
CA ALA A 143 11.91 4.84 17.40
C ALA A 143 12.24 5.57 16.08
N LEU A 144 11.30 5.60 15.13
CA LEU A 144 11.50 6.20 13.81
C LEU A 144 11.15 7.69 13.76
N LEU A 145 10.33 8.17 14.71
CA LEU A 145 9.79 9.52 14.76
C LEU A 145 10.10 10.19 16.12
N PRO A 146 11.39 10.40 16.46
CA PRO A 146 11.79 10.88 17.78
C PRO A 146 11.36 12.34 18.06
N SER A 147 10.97 13.09 17.03
CA SER A 147 10.52 14.48 17.16
C SER A 147 9.00 14.63 17.27
N HIS A 148 8.22 13.56 17.08
CA HIS A 148 6.77 13.59 17.23
C HIS A 148 6.36 13.50 18.69
N SER A 149 5.28 14.20 19.02
CA SER A 149 4.63 14.11 20.33
C SER A 149 3.94 12.76 20.54
N ASP A 150 3.74 12.37 21.80
CA ASP A 150 3.00 11.14 22.13
C ASP A 150 1.58 11.13 21.52
N SER A 151 0.92 12.29 21.43
CA SER A 151 -0.38 12.43 20.77
C SER A 151 -0.34 12.15 19.27
N GLU A 152 0.72 12.58 18.58
CA GLU A 152 0.87 12.30 17.14
C GLU A 152 1.19 10.84 16.89
N ILE A 153 2.04 10.24 17.72
CA ILE A 153 2.31 8.79 17.67
C ILE A 153 1.01 8.00 17.87
N GLU A 154 0.17 8.40 18.83
CA GLU A 154 -1.11 7.77 19.08
C GLU A 154 -2.03 7.82 17.85
N LEU A 155 -2.13 8.96 17.17
CA LEU A 155 -2.92 9.10 15.95
C LEU A 155 -2.42 8.19 14.82
N LEU A 156 -1.10 8.10 14.64
CA LEU A 156 -0.49 7.22 13.65
C LEU A 156 -0.75 5.73 13.98
N VAL A 157 -0.64 5.35 15.25
CA VAL A 157 -0.97 3.99 15.72
C VAL A 157 -2.44 3.68 15.42
N GLN A 158 -3.36 4.60 15.74
CA GLN A 158 -4.78 4.44 15.45
C GLN A 158 -5.06 4.29 13.96
N LEU A 159 -4.39 5.07 13.11
CA LEU A 159 -4.47 4.93 11.65
C LEU A 159 -4.07 3.51 11.24
N ARG A 160 -2.92 3.01 11.72
CA ARG A 160 -2.42 1.66 11.41
C ARG A 160 -3.38 0.56 11.87
N MET A 161 -3.89 0.65 13.10
CA MET A 161 -4.87 -0.32 13.62
C MET A 161 -6.20 -0.27 12.87
N ARG A 162 -6.62 0.90 12.38
CA ARG A 162 -7.82 1.02 11.55
C ARG A 162 -7.62 0.38 10.18
N ARG A 163 -6.44 0.52 9.57
CA ARG A 163 -6.05 -0.16 8.31
C ARG A 163 -6.12 -1.68 8.44
N ALA A 164 -5.58 -2.23 9.54
CA ALA A 164 -5.58 -3.68 9.81
C ALA A 164 -6.97 -4.32 9.84
N ARG A 165 -8.04 -3.54 10.08
CA ARG A 165 -9.44 -4.03 10.01
C ARG A 165 -9.82 -4.55 8.62
N ALA A 166 -9.14 -4.12 7.56
CA ALA A 166 -9.36 -4.60 6.19
C ALA A 166 -9.15 -6.12 6.04
N LEU A 167 -8.35 -6.74 6.92
CA LEU A 167 -8.11 -8.19 6.93
C LEU A 167 -9.33 -8.99 7.39
N ARG A 168 -10.25 -8.36 8.15
CA ARG A 168 -11.38 -9.02 8.83
C ARG A 168 -12.75 -8.50 8.38
N ARG A 169 -12.81 -7.69 7.31
CA ARG A 169 -14.10 -7.20 6.78
C ARG A 169 -14.94 -8.38 6.28
N ALA A 170 -16.25 -8.29 6.49
CA ALA A 170 -17.19 -9.35 6.11
C ALA A 170 -17.26 -9.57 4.60
N GLU A 171 -17.24 -8.47 3.82
CA GLU A 171 -17.30 -8.52 2.37
C GLU A 171 -15.92 -8.33 1.75
N ALA A 172 -15.54 -9.26 0.87
CA ALA A 172 -14.32 -9.25 0.08
C ALA A 172 -13.04 -8.91 0.88
N PRO A 173 -12.72 -9.60 1.99
CA PRO A 173 -11.57 -9.25 2.85
C PRO A 173 -10.26 -9.10 2.06
N LEU A 174 -9.43 -8.15 2.48
CA LEU A 174 -8.15 -7.88 1.83
C LEU A 174 -7.28 -9.13 1.87
N ARG A 175 -6.84 -9.63 0.70
CA ARG A 175 -5.90 -10.74 0.66
C ARG A 175 -4.49 -10.24 0.97
N VAL A 176 -3.75 -10.96 1.81
CA VAL A 176 -2.37 -10.64 2.12
C VAL A 176 -1.49 -11.86 1.92
N ARG A 177 -0.43 -11.71 1.13
CA ARG A 177 0.67 -12.68 1.02
C ARG A 177 1.93 -12.01 1.55
N ALA A 178 2.33 -12.36 2.76
CA ALA A 178 3.51 -11.80 3.41
C ALA A 178 4.63 -12.83 3.43
N VAL A 179 5.79 -12.44 2.91
CA VAL A 179 7.04 -13.17 3.08
C VAL A 179 7.94 -12.30 3.94
N MET A 180 8.37 -12.79 5.09
CA MET A 180 9.29 -12.06 5.96
C MET A 180 10.62 -12.78 6.06
N ASP A 181 11.71 -12.02 5.96
CA ASP A 181 13.03 -12.52 6.31
C ASP A 181 13.06 -12.85 7.81
N GLU A 182 13.72 -13.97 8.16
CA GLU A 182 13.85 -14.40 9.55
C GLU A 182 14.43 -13.33 10.49
N SER A 183 15.23 -12.39 9.95
CA SER A 183 15.75 -11.26 10.72
C SER A 183 14.67 -10.36 11.34
N VAL A 184 13.47 -10.31 10.76
CA VAL A 184 12.33 -9.55 11.31
C VAL A 184 11.87 -10.13 12.65
N LEU A 185 12.01 -11.45 12.85
CA LEU A 185 11.69 -12.11 14.12
C LEU A 185 12.81 -11.95 15.17
N CYS A 186 14.01 -11.61 14.73
CA CYS A 186 15.20 -11.46 15.59
C CYS A 186 15.33 -10.06 16.20
N ARG A 187 14.95 -9.01 15.45
CA ARG A 187 15.09 -7.62 15.89
C ARG A 187 14.03 -7.28 16.93
N LEU A 188 14.45 -6.93 18.14
CA LEU A 188 13.51 -6.55 19.21
C LEU A 188 12.92 -5.17 18.94
N VAL A 189 11.61 -5.12 18.67
CA VAL A 189 10.82 -3.90 18.58
C VAL A 189 9.96 -3.81 19.83
N GLY A 190 10.22 -2.80 20.68
CA GLY A 190 9.50 -2.64 21.95
C GLY A 190 9.86 -3.66 23.04
N GLY A 191 10.92 -4.45 22.84
CA GLY A 191 11.40 -5.44 23.80
C GLY A 191 10.82 -6.84 23.60
N ALA A 192 11.22 -7.78 24.45
CA ALA A 192 10.89 -9.20 24.30
C ALA A 192 9.39 -9.47 24.50
N GLU A 193 8.74 -8.84 25.48
CA GLU A 193 7.29 -9.01 25.71
C GLU A 193 6.45 -8.58 24.49
N VAL A 194 6.80 -7.45 23.86
CA VAL A 194 6.11 -6.96 22.66
C VAL A 194 6.31 -7.92 21.48
N MET A 195 7.52 -8.46 21.31
CA MET A 195 7.80 -9.43 20.26
C MET A 195 7.10 -10.78 20.48
N ALA A 196 6.92 -11.20 21.74
CA ALA A 196 6.14 -12.40 22.05
C ALA A 196 4.66 -12.23 21.65
N GLN A 197 4.04 -11.11 22.05
CA GLN A 197 2.66 -10.78 21.66
C GLN A 197 2.52 -10.60 20.14
N GLN A 198 3.54 -10.02 19.50
CA GLN A 198 3.57 -9.89 18.05
C GLN A 198 3.63 -11.25 17.35
N ALA A 199 4.40 -12.22 17.87
CA ALA A 199 4.46 -13.56 17.33
C ALA A 199 3.11 -14.29 17.46
N GLU A 200 2.46 -14.21 18.63
CA GLU A 200 1.11 -14.75 18.85
C GLU A 200 0.11 -14.15 17.85
N HIS A 201 0.16 -12.83 17.66
CA HIS A 201 -0.69 -12.15 16.69
C HIS A 201 -0.48 -12.60 15.24
N LEU A 202 0.77 -12.84 14.82
CA LEU A 202 1.07 -13.37 13.49
C LEU A 202 0.47 -14.77 13.31
N LEU A 203 0.54 -15.63 14.33
CA LEU A 203 -0.07 -16.97 14.30
C LEU A 203 -1.59 -16.89 14.19
N GLU A 204 -2.23 -15.95 14.91
CA GLU A 204 -3.68 -15.70 14.78
C GLU A 204 -4.06 -15.23 13.39
N LEU A 205 -3.29 -14.30 12.80
CA LEU A 205 -3.53 -13.80 11.45
C LEU A 205 -3.32 -14.89 10.40
N GLY A 206 -2.33 -15.78 10.59
CA GLY A 206 -2.07 -16.92 9.72
C GLY A 206 -3.22 -17.93 9.64
N ASN A 207 -4.17 -17.90 10.59
CA ASN A 207 -5.39 -18.72 10.54
C ASN A 207 -6.51 -18.10 9.69
N LEU A 208 -6.37 -16.85 9.22
CA LEU A 208 -7.37 -16.22 8.35
C LEU A 208 -7.25 -16.79 6.92
N PRO A 209 -8.37 -17.10 6.25
CA PRO A 209 -8.35 -17.71 4.92
C PRO A 209 -7.79 -16.78 3.82
N ASN A 210 -7.75 -15.47 4.08
CA ASN A 210 -7.26 -14.45 3.18
C ASN A 210 -5.81 -14.00 3.52
N VAL A 211 -5.14 -14.60 4.49
CA VAL A 211 -3.79 -14.21 4.92
C VAL A 211 -2.85 -15.41 4.81
N SER A 212 -1.74 -15.24 4.11
CA SER A 212 -0.64 -16.19 4.03
C SER A 212 0.62 -15.54 4.56
N ILE A 213 1.25 -16.15 5.55
CA ILE A 213 2.50 -15.69 6.16
C ILE A 213 3.55 -16.78 5.94
N GLN A 214 4.66 -16.41 5.32
CA GLN A 214 5.82 -17.28 5.11
C GLN A 214 7.07 -16.61 5.67
N VAL A 215 7.98 -17.41 6.22
CA VAL A 215 9.30 -16.96 6.65
C VAL A 215 10.34 -17.44 5.65
N LEU A 216 11.18 -16.52 5.17
CA LEU A 216 12.40 -16.82 4.43
C LEU A 216 13.52 -17.07 5.46
N PRO A 217 13.95 -18.33 5.64
CA PRO A 217 14.91 -18.68 6.69
C PRO A 217 16.34 -18.37 6.24
N PHE A 218 17.24 -18.12 7.19
CA PHE A 218 18.62 -17.72 6.87
C PHE A 218 19.40 -18.74 6.03
N GLU A 219 19.05 -20.03 6.13
CA GLU A 219 19.70 -21.13 5.41
C GLU A 219 19.57 -21.02 3.89
N ILE A 220 18.60 -20.25 3.37
CA ILE A 220 18.46 -20.00 1.93
C ILE A 220 19.62 -19.15 1.39
N GLY A 221 20.23 -18.32 2.23
CA GLY A 221 21.31 -17.42 1.81
C GLY A 221 20.82 -16.30 0.89
N MET A 222 21.58 -16.00 -0.17
CA MET A 222 21.28 -14.89 -1.06
C MET A 222 20.03 -15.14 -1.91
N HIS A 223 19.15 -14.14 -1.96
CA HIS A 223 17.87 -14.20 -2.67
C HIS A 223 17.63 -12.92 -3.49
N ARG A 224 16.66 -12.96 -4.41
CA ARG A 224 16.42 -11.87 -5.38
C ARG A 224 15.87 -10.58 -4.77
N ALA A 225 15.31 -10.62 -3.56
CA ALA A 225 14.82 -9.44 -2.83
C ALA A 225 15.90 -8.74 -1.99
N LEU A 226 17.18 -8.92 -2.31
CA LEU A 226 18.32 -8.29 -1.62
C LEU A 226 18.19 -6.76 -1.51
N ALA A 227 17.56 -6.11 -2.50
CA ALA A 227 17.46 -4.66 -2.57
C ALA A 227 16.71 -4.03 -1.40
N GLY A 228 15.82 -4.79 -0.74
CA GLY A 228 15.08 -4.32 0.41
C GLY A 228 13.62 -4.73 0.42
N GLN A 229 12.91 -4.18 1.39
CA GLN A 229 11.48 -4.36 1.58
C GLN A 229 10.67 -3.65 0.48
N PHE A 230 9.60 -4.29 0.05
CA PHE A 230 8.68 -3.74 -0.94
C PHE A 230 7.27 -4.33 -0.77
N THR A 231 6.27 -3.59 -1.23
CA THR A 231 4.87 -4.03 -1.26
C THR A 231 4.29 -3.91 -2.66
N VAL A 232 3.68 -4.98 -3.17
CA VAL A 232 2.88 -4.96 -4.41
C VAL A 232 1.40 -4.89 -4.03
N LEU A 233 0.76 -3.79 -4.39
CA LEU A 233 -0.68 -3.55 -4.25
C LEU A 233 -1.37 -3.94 -5.54
N ARG A 234 -2.29 -4.90 -5.45
CA ARG A 234 -3.05 -5.40 -6.60
C ARG A 234 -4.48 -4.94 -6.56
N PHE A 235 -5.01 -4.57 -7.72
CA PHE A 235 -6.36 -4.02 -7.85
C PHE A 235 -7.26 -4.97 -8.65
N ALA A 236 -8.57 -4.93 -8.41
CA ALA A 236 -9.52 -5.69 -9.23
C ALA A 236 -9.61 -5.19 -10.66
N ASP A 237 -9.28 -3.92 -10.89
CA ASP A 237 -9.33 -3.29 -12.20
C ASP A 237 -7.98 -3.43 -12.91
N GLU A 238 -7.93 -4.32 -13.90
CA GLU A 238 -6.74 -4.58 -14.70
C GLU A 238 -6.28 -3.35 -15.49
N LEU A 239 -7.19 -2.42 -15.80
CA LEU A 239 -6.89 -1.23 -16.60
C LEU A 239 -6.03 -0.23 -15.81
N ALA A 240 -6.27 -0.11 -14.50
CA ALA A 240 -5.50 0.77 -13.64
C ALA A 240 -4.07 0.24 -13.40
N GLY A 241 -3.87 -1.08 -13.46
CA GLY A 241 -2.62 -1.77 -13.19
C GLY A 241 -2.29 -1.89 -11.70
N ASP A 242 -1.39 -2.80 -11.37
CA ASP A 242 -0.88 -2.97 -10.00
C ASP A 242 0.20 -1.91 -9.68
N VAL A 243 0.52 -1.72 -8.40
CA VAL A 243 1.49 -0.70 -7.95
C VAL A 243 2.50 -1.34 -7.01
N VAL A 244 3.79 -1.07 -7.22
CA VAL A 244 4.84 -1.38 -6.26
C VAL A 244 5.11 -0.16 -5.41
N HIS A 245 5.13 -0.33 -4.10
CA HIS A 245 5.54 0.66 -3.12
C HIS A 245 6.85 0.21 -2.45
N ILE A 246 7.81 1.14 -2.39
CA ILE A 246 9.11 0.94 -1.77
C ILE A 246 9.34 2.11 -0.82
N GLU A 247 9.56 1.81 0.44
CA GLU A 247 9.88 2.82 1.45
C GLU A 247 11.37 3.16 1.39
N GLY A 248 11.70 4.44 1.49
CA GLY A 248 13.07 4.92 1.50
C GLY A 248 13.24 6.07 2.49
N SER A 249 14.46 6.24 3.01
CA SER A 249 14.78 7.29 3.99
C SER A 249 14.59 8.72 3.47
N ALA A 250 14.50 8.88 2.15
CA ALA A 250 14.22 10.16 1.49
C ALA A 250 12.75 10.29 1.02
N GLY A 251 11.91 9.32 1.35
CA GLY A 251 10.51 9.21 0.96
C GLY A 251 10.19 7.95 0.16
N ASP A 252 8.90 7.74 -0.06
CA ASP A 252 8.34 6.59 -0.75
C ASP A 252 8.52 6.66 -2.28
N THR A 253 8.79 5.50 -2.89
CA THR A 253 8.76 5.30 -4.34
C THR A 253 7.54 4.46 -4.72
N TYR A 254 6.82 4.89 -5.76
CA TYR A 254 5.68 4.17 -6.33
C TYR A 254 5.96 3.85 -7.79
N LEU A 255 6.07 2.57 -8.12
CA LEU A 255 6.28 2.08 -9.48
C LEU A 255 4.96 1.58 -10.06
N GLU A 256 4.59 2.14 -11.21
CA GLU A 256 3.31 1.86 -11.90
C GLU A 256 3.56 1.35 -13.33
N ALA A 257 4.82 1.32 -13.79
CA ALA A 257 5.14 0.81 -15.11
C ALA A 257 4.96 -0.71 -15.13
N PRO A 258 4.29 -1.28 -16.15
CA PRO A 258 4.04 -2.73 -16.21
C PRO A 258 5.32 -3.59 -16.10
N SER A 259 6.44 -3.13 -16.68
CA SER A 259 7.73 -3.82 -16.59
C SER A 259 8.28 -3.87 -15.16
N ASP A 260 8.11 -2.79 -14.40
CA ASP A 260 8.59 -2.72 -13.01
C ASP A 260 7.72 -3.59 -12.11
N VAL A 261 6.40 -3.50 -12.28
CA VAL A 261 5.43 -4.32 -11.55
C VAL A 261 5.64 -5.80 -11.80
N ASP A 262 5.84 -6.21 -13.06
CA ASP A 262 6.15 -7.59 -13.43
C ASP A 262 7.47 -8.08 -12.81
N LEU A 263 8.50 -7.23 -12.82
CA LEU A 263 9.77 -7.53 -12.16
C LEU A 263 9.61 -7.81 -10.67
N TYR A 264 8.94 -6.92 -9.93
CA TYR A 264 8.73 -7.08 -8.48
C TYR A 264 7.77 -8.24 -8.16
N THR A 265 6.79 -8.51 -9.01
CA THR A 265 5.92 -9.67 -8.87
C THR A 265 6.72 -10.97 -8.99
N LYS A 266 7.61 -11.06 -9.98
CA LYS A 266 8.52 -12.22 -10.15
C LYS A 266 9.47 -12.36 -8.96
N ILE A 267 10.08 -11.26 -8.51
CA ILE A 267 10.95 -11.26 -7.31
C ILE A 267 10.19 -11.80 -6.10
N PHE A 268 8.95 -11.34 -5.88
CA PHE A 268 8.11 -11.83 -4.80
C PHE A 268 7.85 -13.34 -4.93
N ASP A 269 7.42 -13.81 -6.10
CA ASP A 269 7.09 -15.22 -6.32
C ASP A 269 8.35 -16.11 -6.19
N ASP A 270 9.53 -15.63 -6.60
CA ASP A 270 10.80 -16.35 -6.42
C ASP A 270 11.16 -16.52 -4.94
N VAL A 271 11.04 -15.45 -4.14
CA VAL A 271 11.35 -15.51 -2.70
C VAL A 271 10.30 -16.34 -1.96
N ALA A 272 9.02 -16.19 -2.30
CA ALA A 272 7.94 -17.02 -1.74
C ALA A 272 8.14 -18.52 -2.05
N GLY A 273 8.68 -18.84 -3.22
CA GLY A 273 8.93 -20.22 -3.66
C GLY A 273 10.06 -20.94 -2.92
N VAL A 274 11.00 -20.19 -2.32
CA VAL A 274 12.10 -20.74 -1.50
C VAL A 274 11.90 -20.49 0.01
N SER A 275 10.83 -19.80 0.39
CA SER A 275 10.46 -19.61 1.79
C SER A 275 9.83 -20.87 2.36
N LEU A 276 9.82 -20.97 3.69
CA LEU A 276 9.12 -22.04 4.38
C LEU A 276 7.63 -22.07 4.00
N SER A 277 7.02 -23.26 4.10
CA SER A 277 5.57 -23.38 3.98
C SER A 277 4.88 -22.55 5.08
N PRO A 278 3.61 -22.14 4.92
CA PRO A 278 2.91 -21.43 5.99
C PRO A 278 2.89 -22.18 7.34
N GLY A 279 2.82 -23.51 7.31
CA GLY A 279 2.89 -24.35 8.51
C GLY A 279 4.26 -24.30 9.19
N ASP A 280 5.34 -24.56 8.45
CA ASP A 280 6.70 -24.53 8.99
C ASP A 280 7.10 -23.11 9.44
N SER A 281 6.57 -22.09 8.75
CA SER A 281 6.71 -20.68 9.13
C SER A 281 6.04 -20.40 10.46
N ALA A 282 4.84 -20.93 10.69
CA ALA A 282 4.14 -20.81 11.97
C ALA A 282 4.94 -21.47 13.11
N GLU A 283 5.54 -22.65 12.87
CA GLU A 283 6.42 -23.29 13.86
C GLU A 283 7.65 -22.43 14.19
N LEU A 284 8.29 -21.84 13.18
CA LEU A 284 9.42 -20.94 13.38
C LEU A 284 9.01 -19.67 14.16
N ILE A 285 7.90 -19.04 13.80
CA ILE A 285 7.35 -17.89 14.51
C ILE A 285 7.05 -18.24 15.98
N ALA A 286 6.44 -19.39 16.25
CA ALA A 286 6.15 -19.84 17.60
C ALA A 286 7.44 -20.05 18.44
N ARG A 287 8.51 -20.58 17.84
CA ARG A 287 9.82 -20.70 18.51
C ARG A 287 10.40 -19.35 18.92
N TYR A 288 10.35 -18.35 18.02
CA TYR A 288 10.76 -16.98 18.36
C TYR A 288 9.88 -16.35 19.44
N GLY A 289 8.56 -16.56 19.38
CA GLY A 289 7.61 -16.14 20.41
C GLY A 289 7.98 -16.71 21.78
N ALA A 290 8.13 -18.03 21.90
CA ALA A 290 8.48 -18.70 23.15
C ALA A 290 9.83 -18.22 23.73
N ARG A 291 10.84 -18.03 22.87
CA ARG A 291 12.15 -17.46 23.26
C ARG A 291 12.00 -16.07 23.86
N ASN A 292 11.14 -15.23 23.29
CA ASN A 292 10.92 -13.87 23.75
C ASN A 292 10.10 -13.83 25.05
N SER A 293 9.09 -14.70 25.21
CA SER A 293 8.35 -14.85 26.47
C SER A 293 9.26 -15.22 27.62
N ALA A 294 10.20 -16.17 27.40
CA ALA A 294 11.17 -16.57 28.41
C ALA A 294 12.12 -15.44 28.84
N ARG A 295 12.43 -14.50 27.94
CA ARG A 295 13.25 -13.31 28.25
C ARG A 295 12.46 -12.21 28.96
N GLY A 296 11.17 -12.08 28.67
CA GLY A 296 10.31 -11.04 29.25
C GLY A 296 9.88 -11.32 30.70
N GLY A 297 9.74 -12.60 31.08
CA GLY A 297 9.34 -13.00 32.45
C GLY A 297 10.45 -12.95 33.50
N GLY A 298 11.66 -12.51 33.14
CA GLY A 298 12.83 -12.44 34.03
C GLY A 298 13.18 -11.03 34.53
N SER A 299 12.34 -10.03 34.28
CA SER A 299 12.52 -8.63 34.70
C SER A 299 11.55 -8.24 35.80
#